data_AF-A0A2V6U0S3-F1
#
_entry.id   AF-A0A2V6U0S3-F1
#
_cell.length_a   1.000
_cell.length_b   1.000
_cell.length_c   1.000
_cell.angle_alpha   90.00
_cell.angle_beta   90.00
_cell.angle_gamma   90.00
#
_symmetry.space_group_name_H-M   'P 1'
#
loop_
_entity.id
_entity.type
_entity.pdbx_description
1 polymer ?
#
loop_
_entity_poly.entity_id
_entity_poly.type
_entity_poly.pdbx_seq_one_letter_code
_entity_poly.pdbx_strand_id
1 'polypeptide(L)'
;MVKILAVRLGTVLLGWTLVLPTVAMAADPVAVVTEIRAEGGQVEVKRAGESAWGAAQPLQALRAGDQIRAGGVARAAVVFTGGRGAQSVSSANSPFTVQPPAAAASGDKLRGLVGGVTDFLSGKQKDLAYLPLSVRNVRPPRVVQLAPRDTKILPGAVAFEWSGSDTLRYRVRVLSAQGLLWEQADLPRRPVAYPASAPALQPGVRYLWQLETGGQPVQQTEFEILAPGDAARVRESLGILVPASLPGYPDSSVAIMRAGYLLRDGLHAEARRELLAAQAKDPDEPTLHLLLGQVYETTGLTDLAQREYVDARDLSARR
;
A
#
# COMPACT_ATOMS: atom_id res chain seq x y z
N MET A 1 86.66 -41.61 -10.15
CA MET A 1 86.52 -40.14 -10.27
C MET A 1 85.05 -39.81 -10.47
N VAL A 2 84.38 -39.38 -9.40
CA VAL A 2 82.94 -39.07 -9.35
C VAL A 2 82.77 -37.61 -9.78
N LYS A 3 81.90 -37.34 -10.77
CA LYS A 3 81.47 -35.98 -11.14
C LYS A 3 80.03 -35.78 -10.66
N ILE A 4 79.88 -34.89 -9.68
CA ILE A 4 78.60 -34.42 -9.15
C ILE A 4 78.09 -33.33 -10.10
N LEU A 5 76.89 -33.52 -10.66
CA LEU A 5 76.20 -32.53 -11.48
C LEU A 5 75.08 -31.90 -10.63
N ALA A 6 75.23 -30.61 -10.31
CA ALA A 6 74.26 -29.82 -9.57
C ALA A 6 73.09 -29.40 -10.50
N VAL A 7 71.87 -29.78 -10.13
CA VAL A 7 70.64 -29.34 -10.81
C VAL A 7 70.11 -28.08 -10.11
N ARG A 8 69.93 -26.99 -10.86
CA ARG A 8 69.30 -25.74 -10.40
C ARG A 8 67.78 -25.89 -10.43
N LEU A 9 67.12 -25.70 -9.29
CA LEU A 9 65.67 -25.54 -9.19
C LEU A 9 65.27 -24.14 -9.66
N GLY A 10 64.44 -24.05 -10.70
CA GLY A 10 63.76 -22.83 -11.12
C GLY A 10 62.36 -22.78 -10.49
N THR A 11 62.10 -21.78 -9.66
CA THR A 11 60.79 -21.49 -9.06
C THR A 11 59.93 -20.69 -10.05
N VAL A 12 58.81 -21.28 -10.50
CA VAL A 12 57.76 -20.58 -11.25
C VAL A 12 56.72 -20.07 -10.26
N LEU A 13 56.61 -18.74 -10.09
CA LEU A 13 55.56 -18.08 -9.33
C LEU A 13 54.34 -17.90 -10.23
N LEU A 14 53.32 -18.74 -10.04
CA LEU A 14 52.01 -18.60 -10.67
C LEU A 14 51.20 -17.56 -9.88
N GLY A 15 51.08 -16.34 -10.41
CA GLY A 15 50.25 -15.29 -9.84
C GLY A 15 48.77 -15.60 -10.04
N TRP A 16 48.07 -15.95 -8.95
CA TRP A 16 46.61 -16.05 -8.94
C TRP A 16 46.03 -14.65 -8.76
N THR A 17 45.45 -14.09 -9.82
CA THR A 17 44.61 -12.89 -9.73
C THR A 17 43.27 -13.29 -9.10
N LEU A 18 43.09 -12.92 -7.83
CA LEU A 18 41.77 -12.94 -7.19
C LEU A 18 40.85 -11.93 -7.90
N VAL A 19 39.95 -12.45 -8.73
CA VAL A 19 38.78 -11.70 -9.18
C VAL A 19 37.79 -11.71 -8.01
N LEU A 20 37.78 -10.62 -7.24
CA LEU A 20 36.72 -10.41 -6.25
C LEU A 20 35.40 -10.19 -7.02
N PRO A 21 34.34 -10.95 -6.74
CA PRO A 21 33.04 -10.68 -7.34
C PRO A 21 32.60 -9.30 -6.86
N THR A 22 32.49 -8.36 -7.79
CA THR A 22 31.79 -7.10 -7.56
C THR A 22 30.34 -7.46 -7.25
N VAL A 23 29.95 -7.38 -5.98
CA VAL A 23 28.55 -7.39 -5.60
C VAL A 23 27.95 -6.15 -6.26
N ALA A 24 27.27 -6.34 -7.39
CA ALA A 24 26.56 -5.27 -8.06
C ALA A 24 25.50 -4.77 -7.07
N MET A 25 25.74 -3.59 -6.47
CA MET A 25 24.73 -2.93 -5.68
C MET A 25 23.51 -2.74 -6.59
N ALA A 26 22.38 -3.33 -6.21
CA ALA A 26 21.16 -3.21 -6.99
C ALA A 26 20.79 -1.73 -7.11
N ALA A 27 20.64 -1.23 -8.34
CA ALA A 27 20.27 0.15 -8.58
C ALA A 27 18.94 0.49 -7.91
N ASP A 28 18.80 1.74 -7.46
CA ASP A 28 17.57 2.24 -6.85
C ASP A 28 16.38 2.14 -7.81
N PRO A 29 15.17 1.83 -7.30
CA PRO A 29 13.98 1.81 -8.13
C PRO A 29 13.67 3.21 -8.68
N VAL A 30 13.38 3.27 -9.98
CA VAL A 30 13.07 4.52 -10.69
C VAL A 30 11.58 4.69 -10.99
N ALA A 31 10.79 3.62 -10.81
CA ALA A 31 9.35 3.66 -10.97
C ALA A 31 8.64 2.53 -10.20
N VAL A 32 7.32 2.64 -10.09
CA VAL A 32 6.43 1.68 -9.43
C VAL A 32 5.24 1.37 -10.33
N VAL A 33 4.87 0.10 -10.46
CA VAL A 33 3.60 -0.30 -11.12
C VAL A 33 2.44 0.05 -10.20
N THR A 34 1.60 1.01 -10.59
CA THR A 34 0.46 1.46 -9.78
C THR A 34 -0.88 0.96 -10.31
N GLU A 35 -0.98 0.59 -11.58
CA GLU A 35 -2.19 -0.04 -12.13
C GLU A 35 -1.85 -1.25 -12.97
N ILE A 36 -2.69 -2.27 -12.84
CA ILE A 36 -2.62 -3.50 -13.64
C ILE A 36 -4.03 -3.84 -14.10
N ARG A 37 -4.26 -3.75 -15.40
CA ARG A 37 -5.54 -4.02 -16.02
C ARG A 37 -5.35 -5.14 -17.03
N ALA A 38 -5.64 -6.35 -16.60
CA ALA A 38 -5.49 -7.53 -17.44
C ALA A 38 -6.55 -7.55 -18.56
N GLU A 39 -7.82 -7.32 -18.24
CA GLU A 39 -8.95 -7.24 -19.21
C GLU A 39 -8.99 -8.40 -20.25
N GLY A 40 -8.60 -9.62 -19.85
CA GLY A 40 -8.50 -10.79 -20.76
C GLY A 40 -7.20 -10.85 -21.59
N GLY A 41 -6.24 -10.00 -21.26
CA GLY A 41 -4.85 -10.06 -21.67
C GLY A 41 -3.92 -10.22 -20.45
N GLN A 42 -2.64 -9.89 -20.61
CA GLN A 42 -1.63 -10.04 -19.55
C GLN A 42 -0.71 -8.83 -19.49
N VAL A 43 -0.33 -8.44 -18.28
CA VAL A 43 0.74 -7.48 -18.01
C VAL A 43 1.91 -8.23 -17.39
N GLU A 44 3.08 -8.14 -18.01
CA GLU A 44 4.27 -8.85 -17.57
C GLU A 44 5.46 -7.91 -17.46
N VAL A 45 6.34 -8.20 -16.51
CA VAL A 45 7.60 -7.51 -16.25
C VAL A 45 8.75 -8.48 -16.47
N LYS A 46 9.81 -8.01 -17.13
CA LYS A 46 11.10 -8.71 -17.23
C LYS A 46 12.19 -7.82 -16.65
N ARG A 47 12.98 -8.35 -15.73
CA ARG A 47 14.08 -7.58 -15.11
C ARG A 47 15.23 -7.37 -16.08
N ALA A 48 15.96 -6.28 -15.90
CA ALA A 48 17.19 -6.03 -16.64
C ALA A 48 18.19 -7.20 -16.47
N GLY A 49 18.65 -7.76 -17.58
CA GLY A 49 19.57 -8.90 -17.59
C GLY A 49 18.91 -10.28 -17.44
N GLU A 50 17.61 -10.35 -17.15
CA GLU A 50 16.85 -11.60 -17.14
C GLU A 50 16.23 -11.90 -18.52
N SER A 51 16.01 -13.18 -18.81
CA SER A 51 15.34 -13.64 -20.04
C SER A 51 13.85 -13.94 -19.85
N ALA A 52 13.42 -14.19 -18.61
CA ALA A 52 12.06 -14.62 -18.29
C ALA A 52 11.13 -13.44 -18.02
N TRP A 53 9.90 -13.53 -18.55
CA TRP A 53 8.81 -12.63 -18.20
C TRP A 53 8.05 -13.22 -17.00
N GLY A 54 7.72 -12.36 -16.04
CA GLY A 54 6.85 -12.70 -14.90
C GLY A 54 5.61 -11.80 -14.89
N ALA A 55 4.51 -12.28 -14.31
CA ALA A 55 3.30 -11.47 -14.14
C ALA A 55 3.63 -10.22 -13.30
N ALA A 56 3.16 -9.06 -13.75
CA ALA A 56 3.33 -7.82 -13.01
C ALA A 56 2.62 -7.93 -11.65
N GLN A 57 3.25 -7.43 -10.59
CA GLN A 57 2.68 -7.40 -9.24
C GLN A 57 2.28 -5.96 -8.87
N PRO A 58 1.22 -5.78 -8.05
CA PRO A 58 0.89 -4.45 -7.54
C PRO A 58 2.04 -3.85 -6.76
N LEU A 59 2.28 -2.55 -6.97
CA LEU A 59 3.39 -1.81 -6.39
C LEU A 59 4.78 -2.39 -6.71
N GLN A 60 4.91 -3.18 -7.78
CA GLN A 60 6.20 -3.71 -8.19
C GLN A 60 7.15 -2.57 -8.53
N ALA A 61 8.24 -2.47 -7.75
CA ALA A 61 9.30 -1.51 -7.99
C ALA A 61 10.09 -1.92 -9.25
N LEU A 62 10.35 -0.94 -10.12
CA LEU A 62 11.01 -1.10 -11.41
C LEU A 62 12.34 -0.35 -11.43
N ARG A 63 13.34 -0.95 -12.05
CA ARG A 63 14.68 -0.37 -12.23
C ARG A 63 14.90 0.05 -13.67
N ALA A 64 15.89 0.90 -13.89
CA ALA A 64 16.35 1.23 -15.22
C ALA A 64 16.75 -0.06 -15.99
N GLY A 65 16.23 -0.23 -17.19
CA GLY A 65 16.42 -1.41 -18.03
C GLY A 65 15.41 -2.54 -17.83
N ASP A 66 14.58 -2.50 -16.78
CA ASP A 66 13.43 -3.41 -16.67
C ASP A 66 12.48 -3.15 -17.85
N GLN A 67 11.77 -4.18 -18.31
CA GLN A 67 10.82 -4.08 -19.41
C GLN A 67 9.43 -4.47 -18.93
N ILE A 68 8.41 -3.74 -19.40
CA ILE A 68 7.00 -4.06 -19.21
C ILE A 68 6.37 -4.31 -20.56
N ARG A 69 5.51 -5.32 -20.64
CA ARG A 69 4.64 -5.52 -21.80
C ARG A 69 3.21 -5.75 -21.36
N ALA A 70 2.29 -5.29 -22.20
CA ALA A 70 0.87 -5.54 -22.05
C ALA A 70 0.34 -6.16 -23.36
N GLY A 71 -0.30 -7.32 -23.24
CA GLY A 71 -0.85 -8.07 -24.38
C GLY A 71 -2.34 -7.79 -24.60
N GLY A 72 -2.78 -7.77 -25.86
CA GLY A 72 -4.19 -7.56 -26.20
C GLY A 72 -4.69 -6.18 -25.79
N VAL A 73 -5.78 -6.15 -25.01
CA VAL A 73 -6.38 -4.94 -24.43
C VAL A 73 -5.82 -4.61 -23.04
N ALA A 74 -4.90 -5.43 -22.51
CA ALA A 74 -4.30 -5.18 -21.22
C ALA A 74 -3.56 -3.83 -21.20
N ARG A 75 -3.54 -3.21 -20.03
CA ARG A 75 -2.82 -1.95 -19.78
C ARG A 75 -2.22 -1.94 -18.39
N ALA A 76 -1.13 -1.20 -18.24
CA ALA A 76 -0.51 -0.91 -16.96
C ALA A 76 -0.25 0.59 -16.82
N ALA A 77 -0.18 1.09 -15.60
CA ALA A 77 0.35 2.40 -15.31
C ALA A 77 1.60 2.28 -14.44
N VAL A 78 2.63 3.03 -14.83
CA VAL A 78 3.91 3.12 -14.15
C VAL A 78 4.09 4.54 -13.66
N VAL A 79 4.26 4.75 -12.37
CA VAL A 79 4.56 6.06 -11.79
C VAL A 79 6.04 6.14 -11.46
N PHE A 80 6.72 7.15 -11.98
CA PHE A 80 8.15 7.34 -11.73
C PHE A 80 8.41 7.94 -10.36
N THR A 81 9.43 7.41 -9.67
CA THR A 81 9.86 7.91 -8.36
C THR A 81 10.37 9.34 -8.46
N GLY A 82 10.34 10.05 -7.34
CA GLY A 82 10.69 11.47 -7.31
C GLY A 82 9.73 12.36 -8.11
N GLY A 83 8.48 11.93 -8.33
CA GLY A 83 7.42 12.74 -8.92
C GLY A 83 7.61 13.10 -10.40
N ARG A 84 8.20 12.20 -11.17
CA ARG A 84 8.65 12.48 -12.54
C ARG A 84 7.65 12.07 -13.63
N GLY A 85 6.38 11.89 -13.25
CA GLY A 85 5.29 11.58 -14.17
C GLY A 85 4.79 10.14 -14.07
N ALA A 86 3.78 9.83 -14.87
CA ALA A 86 3.27 8.49 -15.07
C ALA A 86 3.36 8.12 -16.56
N GLN A 87 3.52 6.83 -16.85
CA GLN A 87 3.50 6.25 -18.18
C GLN A 87 2.49 5.12 -18.23
N SER A 88 1.56 5.18 -19.18
CA SER A 88 0.71 4.03 -19.51
C SER A 88 1.44 3.10 -20.48
N VAL A 89 1.37 1.80 -20.21
CA VAL A 89 1.89 0.74 -21.07
C VAL A 89 0.72 -0.08 -21.59
N SER A 90 0.60 -0.21 -22.90
CA SER A 90 -0.41 -0.99 -23.61
C SER A 90 0.24 -1.77 -24.74
N SER A 91 -0.54 -2.53 -25.52
CA SER A 91 -0.04 -3.21 -26.71
C SER A 91 0.61 -2.26 -27.74
N ALA A 92 0.25 -0.97 -27.74
CA ALA A 92 0.78 0.02 -28.68
C ALA A 92 2.24 0.43 -28.42
N ASN A 93 2.73 0.31 -27.19
CA ASN A 93 4.10 0.69 -26.81
C ASN A 93 4.85 -0.45 -26.10
N SER A 94 4.40 -1.70 -26.29
CA SER A 94 5.01 -2.89 -25.72
C SER A 94 6.06 -3.52 -26.63
N PRO A 95 7.20 -4.01 -26.09
CA PRO A 95 7.64 -3.85 -24.70
C PRO A 95 8.14 -2.42 -24.43
N PHE A 96 7.66 -1.82 -23.35
CA PHE A 96 8.17 -0.56 -22.82
C PHE A 96 9.43 -0.82 -21.97
N THR A 97 10.53 -0.14 -22.26
CA THR A 97 11.76 -0.23 -21.45
C THR A 97 11.79 0.92 -20.46
N VAL A 98 11.89 0.60 -19.17
CA VAL A 98 11.96 1.57 -18.09
C VAL A 98 13.29 2.32 -18.19
N GLN A 99 13.21 3.61 -18.44
CA GLN A 99 14.37 4.49 -18.45
C GLN A 99 14.36 5.38 -17.21
N PRO A 100 15.54 5.76 -16.69
CA PRO A 100 15.59 6.82 -15.71
C PRO A 100 15.03 8.08 -16.38
N PRO A 101 13.99 8.71 -15.81
CA PRO A 101 13.44 9.94 -16.37
C PRO A 101 14.52 11.03 -16.46
N ALA A 102 14.43 11.87 -17.49
CA ALA A 102 15.36 12.97 -17.72
C ALA A 102 15.51 13.85 -16.47
N ALA A 103 16.73 14.34 -16.21
CA ALA A 103 17.00 15.21 -15.07
C ALA A 103 16.08 16.44 -15.10
N ALA A 104 15.20 16.55 -14.12
CA ALA A 104 14.23 17.63 -14.05
C ALA A 104 14.82 18.84 -13.29
N ALA A 105 14.50 20.05 -13.76
CA ALA A 105 14.79 21.30 -13.06
C ALA A 105 14.26 21.27 -11.61
N SER A 106 15.04 21.78 -10.67
CA SER A 106 14.77 21.77 -9.23
C SER A 106 13.44 22.43 -8.83
N GLY A 107 12.70 21.78 -7.91
CA GLY A 107 11.85 22.44 -6.91
C GLY A 107 10.36 22.65 -7.22
N ASP A 108 9.54 21.60 -7.09
CA ASP A 108 8.07 21.73 -6.95
C ASP A 108 7.54 20.88 -5.80
N LYS A 109 6.66 21.45 -4.95
CA LYS A 109 6.03 20.76 -3.80
C LYS A 109 5.28 19.50 -4.22
N LEU A 110 4.59 19.55 -5.36
CA LEU A 110 3.93 18.40 -5.98
C LEU A 110 4.91 17.25 -6.22
N ARG A 111 6.09 17.55 -6.78
CA ARG A 111 7.11 16.56 -7.11
C ARG A 111 7.64 15.88 -5.85
N GLY A 112 7.95 16.67 -4.81
CA GLY A 112 8.40 16.15 -3.52
C GLY A 112 7.35 15.24 -2.86
N LEU A 113 6.07 15.63 -2.95
CA LEU A 113 4.97 14.84 -2.40
C LEU A 113 4.77 13.51 -3.13
N VAL A 114 4.68 13.54 -4.48
CA VAL A 114 4.56 12.32 -5.29
C VAL A 114 5.78 11.42 -5.10
N GLY A 115 6.99 12.00 -5.05
CA GLY A 115 8.23 11.28 -4.76
C GLY A 115 8.16 10.54 -3.42
N GLY A 116 7.90 11.25 -2.32
CA GLY A 116 7.85 10.63 -1.00
C GLY A 116 6.73 9.59 -0.81
N VAL A 117 5.65 9.67 -1.59
CA VAL A 117 4.58 8.65 -1.60
C VAL A 117 4.98 7.44 -2.43
N THR A 118 5.56 7.63 -3.61
CA THR A 118 6.00 6.54 -4.49
C THR A 118 7.13 5.73 -3.86
N ASP A 119 8.07 6.38 -3.17
CA ASP A 119 9.13 5.71 -2.42
C ASP A 119 8.53 4.85 -1.30
N PHE A 120 7.55 5.38 -0.55
CA PHE A 120 6.82 4.63 0.48
C PHE A 120 6.09 3.42 -0.10
N LEU A 121 5.33 3.61 -1.18
CA LEU A 121 4.57 2.55 -1.85
C LEU A 121 5.47 1.45 -2.40
N SER A 122 6.64 1.79 -2.94
CA SER A 122 7.61 0.80 -3.42
C SER A 122 8.09 -0.16 -2.32
N GLY A 123 8.19 0.34 -1.08
CA GLY A 123 8.50 -0.46 0.10
C GLY A 123 7.30 -1.25 0.67
N LYS A 124 6.09 -1.06 0.13
CA LYS A 124 4.86 -1.78 0.52
C LYS A 124 4.50 -2.92 -0.43
N GLN A 125 5.37 -3.28 -1.36
CA GLN A 125 5.18 -4.48 -2.17
C GLN A 125 5.07 -5.72 -1.26
N LYS A 126 3.97 -6.45 -1.38
CA LYS A 126 3.76 -7.74 -0.72
C LYS A 126 4.00 -8.84 -1.74
N ASP A 127 4.73 -9.88 -1.35
CA ASP A 127 4.81 -11.09 -2.17
C ASP A 127 3.48 -11.84 -2.08
N LEU A 128 2.67 -11.72 -3.14
CA LEU A 128 1.35 -12.33 -3.23
C LEU A 128 1.42 -13.84 -3.54
N ALA A 129 2.59 -14.37 -3.91
CA ALA A 129 2.77 -15.80 -4.14
C ALA A 129 2.74 -16.62 -2.83
N TYR A 130 3.15 -16.01 -1.71
CA TYR A 130 3.25 -16.66 -0.40
C TYR A 130 2.20 -16.16 0.59
N LEU A 131 0.93 -16.12 0.17
CA LEU A 131 -0.18 -15.86 1.07
C LEU A 131 -0.66 -17.19 1.70
N PRO A 132 -0.51 -17.38 3.03
CA PRO A 132 -0.97 -18.59 3.68
C PRO A 132 -2.49 -18.70 3.52
N LEU A 133 -2.94 -19.76 2.85
CA LEU A 133 -4.36 -20.07 2.75
C LEU A 133 -4.84 -20.58 4.11
N SER A 134 -5.44 -19.72 4.90
CA SER A 134 -6.12 -20.13 6.13
C SER A 134 -7.29 -21.05 5.79
N VAL A 135 -7.30 -22.25 6.37
CA VAL A 135 -8.39 -23.20 6.26
C VAL A 135 -9.61 -22.64 7.00
N ARG A 136 -10.75 -22.51 6.32
CA ARG A 136 -11.99 -21.98 6.90
C ARG A 136 -12.43 -22.87 8.06
N ASN A 137 -12.30 -22.39 9.29
CA ASN A 137 -13.26 -22.76 10.33
C ASN A 137 -14.41 -21.77 10.22
N VAL A 138 -15.58 -22.25 9.79
CA VAL A 138 -16.83 -21.48 9.75
C VAL A 138 -17.26 -21.21 11.18
N ARG A 139 -16.63 -20.22 11.83
CA ARG A 139 -17.22 -19.56 12.98
C ARG A 139 -18.25 -18.55 12.46
N PRO A 140 -19.38 -18.35 13.16
CA PRO A 140 -20.34 -17.30 12.82
C PRO A 140 -19.59 -15.96 12.68
N PRO A 141 -20.09 -15.03 11.83
CA PRO A 141 -19.42 -13.76 11.60
C PRO A 141 -19.18 -13.09 12.95
N ARG A 142 -17.90 -13.06 13.36
CA ARG A 142 -17.52 -12.35 14.57
C ARG A 142 -17.89 -10.90 14.34
N VAL A 143 -18.44 -10.29 15.37
CA VAL A 143 -18.56 -8.84 15.38
C VAL A 143 -17.14 -8.30 15.25
N VAL A 144 -16.92 -7.34 14.35
CA VAL A 144 -15.60 -6.76 14.11
C VAL A 144 -15.72 -5.26 14.19
N GLN A 145 -14.98 -4.66 15.11
CA GLN A 145 -14.82 -3.22 15.22
C GLN A 145 -13.92 -2.72 14.08
N LEU A 146 -14.47 -1.91 13.17
CA LEU A 146 -13.81 -1.56 11.90
C LEU A 146 -13.10 -0.20 11.94
N ALA A 147 -13.79 0.87 12.32
CA ALA A 147 -13.22 2.22 12.29
C ALA A 147 -13.90 3.12 13.33
N PRO A 148 -13.19 4.09 13.91
CA PRO A 148 -11.74 4.27 13.88
C PRO A 148 -11.00 3.09 14.56
N ARG A 149 -9.82 2.72 14.10
CA ARG A 149 -9.04 1.62 14.72
C ARG A 149 -7.56 1.87 14.53
N ASP A 150 -6.84 2.05 15.64
CA ASP A 150 -5.40 2.26 15.71
C ASP A 150 -4.92 3.33 14.72
N THR A 151 -5.67 4.44 14.65
CA THR A 151 -5.58 5.42 13.56
C THR A 151 -5.58 6.85 14.09
N LYS A 152 -4.87 7.72 13.39
CA LYS A 152 -5.13 9.16 13.47
C LYS A 152 -6.29 9.51 12.54
N ILE A 153 -7.07 10.53 12.86
CA ILE A 153 -8.16 11.02 12.00
C ILE A 153 -8.13 12.54 11.90
N LEU A 154 -8.61 13.06 10.77
CA LEU A 154 -8.75 14.50 10.60
C LEU A 154 -9.83 15.05 11.55
N PRO A 155 -9.66 16.28 12.11
CA PRO A 155 -10.73 16.95 12.84
C PRO A 155 -11.99 17.07 11.98
N GLY A 156 -13.13 16.67 12.53
CA GLY A 156 -14.41 16.65 11.84
C GLY A 156 -15.38 15.65 12.47
N ALA A 157 -16.41 15.26 11.71
CA ALA A 157 -17.36 14.25 12.13
C ALA A 157 -16.68 12.88 12.25
N VAL A 158 -16.76 12.27 13.43
CA VAL A 158 -16.25 10.92 13.69
C VAL A 158 -17.41 9.94 13.58
N ALA A 159 -17.25 8.90 12.78
CA ALA A 159 -18.20 7.80 12.67
C ALA A 159 -17.57 6.50 13.15
N PHE A 160 -18.30 5.76 13.98
CA PHE A 160 -17.92 4.45 14.48
C PHE A 160 -18.59 3.37 13.63
N GLU A 161 -17.78 2.48 13.07
CA GLU A 161 -18.18 1.44 12.13
C GLU A 161 -17.82 0.07 12.66
N TRP A 162 -18.71 -0.90 12.43
CA TRP A 162 -18.49 -2.31 12.75
C TRP A 162 -19.23 -3.23 11.79
N SER A 163 -18.79 -4.47 11.69
CA SER A 163 -19.54 -5.57 11.08
C SER A 163 -20.09 -6.51 12.15
N GLY A 164 -21.11 -7.28 11.81
CA GLY A 164 -21.77 -8.22 12.70
C GLY A 164 -23.09 -8.71 12.12
N SER A 165 -23.93 -9.31 12.96
CA SER A 165 -25.29 -9.70 12.56
C SER A 165 -26.25 -8.52 12.65
N ASP A 166 -27.23 -8.46 11.74
CA ASP A 166 -28.35 -7.50 11.81
C ASP A 166 -29.36 -7.84 12.92
N THR A 167 -29.31 -9.06 13.47
CA THR A 167 -30.16 -9.51 14.58
C THR A 167 -29.64 -9.10 15.96
N LEU A 168 -28.38 -8.67 16.04
CA LEU A 168 -27.75 -8.25 17.29
C LEU A 168 -27.95 -6.76 17.54
N ARG A 169 -27.92 -6.41 18.82
CA ARG A 169 -27.86 -5.02 19.28
C ARG A 169 -26.48 -4.71 19.80
N TYR A 170 -26.07 -3.46 19.60
CA TYR A 170 -24.72 -3.00 19.89
C TYR A 170 -24.75 -1.84 20.87
N ARG A 171 -23.69 -1.72 21.65
CA ARG A 171 -23.39 -0.54 22.46
C ARG A 171 -22.03 -0.01 22.05
N VAL A 172 -21.97 1.30 21.82
CA VAL A 172 -20.75 2.04 21.55
C VAL A 172 -20.45 2.95 22.73
N ARG A 173 -19.20 2.94 23.21
CA ARG A 173 -18.72 3.81 24.29
C ARG A 173 -17.46 4.51 23.83
N VAL A 174 -17.33 5.80 24.12
CA VAL A 174 -16.13 6.59 23.83
C VAL A 174 -15.58 7.10 25.15
N LEU A 175 -14.30 6.90 25.35
CA LEU A 175 -13.58 7.20 26.58
C LEU A 175 -12.38 8.10 26.28
N SER A 176 -12.14 9.05 27.17
CA SER A 176 -10.88 9.78 27.25
C SER A 176 -10.05 9.28 28.45
N ALA A 177 -8.88 9.87 28.65
CA ALA A 177 -8.08 9.65 29.85
C ALA A 177 -8.84 10.01 31.16
N GLN A 178 -9.89 10.83 31.09
CA GLN A 178 -10.72 11.24 32.23
C GLN A 178 -11.92 10.33 32.47
N GLY A 179 -12.16 9.33 31.61
CA GLY A 179 -13.26 8.37 31.72
C GLY A 179 -14.24 8.42 30.55
N LEU A 180 -15.47 7.97 30.79
CA LEU A 180 -16.53 7.89 29.78
C LEU A 180 -16.95 9.29 29.31
N LEU A 181 -16.86 9.54 28.00
CA LEU A 181 -17.35 10.77 27.38
C LEU A 181 -18.75 10.60 26.81
N TRP A 182 -19.01 9.45 26.19
CA TRP A 182 -20.26 9.20 25.50
C TRP A 182 -20.55 7.71 25.42
N GLU A 183 -21.83 7.36 25.49
CA GLU A 183 -22.33 6.02 25.29
C GLU A 183 -23.63 6.06 24.51
N GLN A 184 -23.83 5.11 23.62
CA GLN A 184 -25.13 4.81 23.03
C GLN A 184 -25.33 3.30 22.94
N ALA A 185 -26.49 2.83 23.39
CA ALA A 185 -26.88 1.43 23.41
C ALA A 185 -28.05 1.15 22.45
N ASP A 186 -28.41 -0.13 22.32
CA ASP A 186 -29.49 -0.63 21.46
C ASP A 186 -29.35 -0.27 19.97
N LEU A 187 -28.11 -0.08 19.52
CA LEU A 187 -27.81 0.29 18.15
C LEU A 187 -28.06 -0.90 17.20
N PRO A 188 -28.64 -0.67 16.00
CA PRO A 188 -28.63 -1.65 14.91
C PRO A 188 -27.22 -1.74 14.30
N ARG A 189 -26.95 -2.72 13.42
CA ARG A 189 -25.69 -2.81 12.67
C ARG A 189 -25.58 -1.72 11.60
N ARG A 190 -25.31 -0.49 12.01
CA ARG A 190 -25.08 0.67 11.13
C ARG A 190 -24.06 1.60 11.76
N PRO A 191 -23.25 2.32 10.95
CA PRO A 191 -22.35 3.33 11.49
C PRO A 191 -23.08 4.34 12.36
N VAL A 192 -22.45 4.76 13.46
CA VAL A 192 -22.98 5.80 14.35
C VAL A 192 -22.04 6.98 14.41
N ALA A 193 -22.55 8.19 14.23
CA ALA A 193 -21.76 9.41 14.35
C ALA A 193 -21.60 9.79 15.82
N TYR A 194 -20.43 10.29 16.19
CA TYR A 194 -20.24 10.96 17.48
C TYR A 194 -21.15 12.20 17.54
N PRO A 195 -22.08 12.29 18.50
CA PRO A 195 -23.11 13.31 18.46
C PRO A 195 -22.56 14.67 18.89
N ALA A 196 -23.10 15.73 18.29
CA ALA A 196 -22.75 17.12 18.66
C ALA A 196 -23.19 17.49 20.10
N SER A 197 -24.09 16.71 20.71
CA SER A 197 -24.51 16.88 22.11
C SER A 197 -23.55 16.27 23.13
N ALA A 198 -22.59 15.43 22.71
CA ALA A 198 -21.56 14.88 23.58
C ALA A 198 -20.39 15.88 23.73
N PRO A 199 -19.56 15.75 24.80
CA PRO A 199 -18.36 16.58 24.96
C PRO A 199 -17.48 16.58 23.71
N ALA A 200 -17.05 17.75 23.24
CA ALA A 200 -16.32 17.87 21.99
C ALA A 200 -14.97 17.13 22.04
N LEU A 201 -14.71 16.31 21.01
CA LEU A 201 -13.41 15.67 20.81
C LEU A 201 -12.36 16.73 20.43
N GLN A 202 -11.25 16.75 21.13
CA GLN A 202 -10.23 17.80 21.03
C GLN A 202 -9.09 17.37 20.10
N PRO A 203 -8.56 18.27 19.27
CA PRO A 203 -7.34 18.03 18.50
C PRO A 203 -6.14 17.65 19.37
N GLY A 204 -5.32 16.73 18.88
CA GLY A 204 -4.15 16.19 19.57
C GLY A 204 -4.46 15.19 20.69
N VAL A 205 -5.73 14.84 20.89
CA VAL A 205 -6.15 13.92 21.97
C VAL A 205 -6.45 12.54 21.42
N ARG A 206 -5.97 11.54 22.16
CA ARG A 206 -6.25 10.13 21.95
C ARG A 206 -7.46 9.69 22.76
N TYR A 207 -8.32 8.91 22.11
CA TYR A 207 -9.54 8.35 22.65
C TYR A 207 -9.54 6.84 22.48
N LEU A 208 -10.22 6.16 23.41
CA LEU A 208 -10.58 4.76 23.26
C LEU A 208 -12.06 4.70 22.90
N TRP A 209 -12.44 3.71 22.09
CA TRP A 209 -13.85 3.36 21.98
C TRP A 209 -14.07 1.87 22.03
N GLN A 210 -15.17 1.51 22.65
CA GLN A 210 -15.55 0.13 22.93
C GLN A 210 -16.80 -0.22 22.13
N LEU A 211 -16.80 -1.44 21.62
CA LEU A 211 -17.94 -2.07 20.98
C LEU A 211 -18.35 -3.30 21.81
N GLU A 212 -19.54 -3.22 22.40
CA GLU A 212 -20.13 -4.29 23.19
C GLU A 212 -21.35 -4.89 22.47
N THR A 213 -21.52 -6.20 22.60
CA THR A 213 -22.70 -6.93 22.12
C THR A 213 -22.85 -8.24 22.89
N GLY A 214 -24.08 -8.76 22.99
CA GLY A 214 -24.37 -9.95 23.79
C GLY A 214 -23.62 -11.19 23.30
N GLY A 215 -23.00 -11.93 24.23
CA GLY A 215 -22.32 -13.19 23.93
C GLY A 215 -20.98 -13.07 23.20
N GLN A 216 -20.42 -11.86 23.09
CA GLN A 216 -19.10 -11.61 22.50
C GLN A 216 -18.21 -10.82 23.49
N PRO A 217 -16.88 -11.03 23.45
CA PRO A 217 -15.96 -10.16 24.17
C PRO A 217 -16.09 -8.70 23.71
N VAL A 218 -15.95 -7.78 24.66
CA VAL A 218 -15.84 -6.35 24.35
C VAL A 218 -14.62 -6.12 23.48
N GLN A 219 -14.81 -5.44 22.36
CA GLN A 219 -13.71 -4.96 21.54
C GLN A 219 -13.40 -3.52 21.91
N GLN A 220 -12.12 -3.18 21.88
CA GLN A 220 -11.67 -1.81 22.09
C GLN A 220 -10.55 -1.48 21.13
N THR A 221 -10.54 -0.24 20.66
CA THR A 221 -9.48 0.33 19.83
C THR A 221 -9.27 1.79 20.19
N GLU A 222 -8.11 2.31 19.79
CA GLU A 222 -7.78 3.72 19.96
C GLU A 222 -7.90 4.51 18.66
N PHE A 223 -8.10 5.82 18.81
CA PHE A 223 -7.90 6.78 17.72
C PHE A 223 -7.45 8.13 18.27
N GLU A 224 -6.80 8.91 17.43
CA GLU A 224 -6.29 10.24 17.78
C GLU A 224 -6.85 11.29 16.82
N ILE A 225 -7.39 12.38 17.36
CA ILE A 225 -7.73 13.53 16.52
C ILE A 225 -6.45 14.27 16.19
N LEU A 226 -6.14 14.47 14.91
CA LEU A 226 -4.92 15.18 14.51
C LEU A 226 -4.88 16.61 15.08
N ALA A 227 -3.69 17.02 15.51
CA ALA A 227 -3.44 18.41 15.87
C ALA A 227 -3.70 19.34 14.67
N PRO A 228 -4.12 20.61 14.88
CA PRO A 228 -4.56 21.48 13.79
C PRO A 228 -3.50 21.70 12.70
N GLY A 229 -2.24 21.86 13.09
CA GLY A 229 -1.12 22.02 12.15
C GLY A 229 -0.89 20.79 11.28
N ASP A 230 -0.99 19.60 11.85
CA ASP A 230 -0.81 18.33 11.12
C ASP A 230 -2.00 18.10 10.18
N ALA A 231 -3.22 18.35 10.67
CA ALA A 231 -4.43 18.27 9.87
C ALA A 231 -4.39 19.24 8.68
N ALA A 232 -3.86 20.45 8.84
CA ALA A 232 -3.68 21.41 7.75
C ALA A 232 -2.70 20.88 6.68
N ARG A 233 -1.55 20.33 7.09
CA ARG A 233 -0.56 19.73 6.17
C ARG A 233 -1.13 18.54 5.40
N VAL A 234 -1.91 17.69 6.07
CA VAL A 234 -2.61 16.56 5.43
C VAL A 234 -3.61 17.05 4.40
N ARG A 235 -4.48 17.99 4.75
CA ARG A 235 -5.48 18.55 3.81
C ARG A 235 -4.82 19.21 2.60
N GLU A 236 -3.75 19.97 2.81
CA GLU A 236 -3.00 20.60 1.74
C GLU A 236 -2.38 19.56 0.80
N SER A 237 -1.72 18.54 1.35
CA SER A 237 -1.11 17.45 0.57
C SER A 237 -2.16 16.68 -0.23
N LEU A 238 -3.32 16.37 0.37
CA LEU A 238 -4.44 15.75 -0.33
C LEU A 238 -5.08 16.68 -1.36
N GLY A 239 -5.01 18.00 -1.18
CA GLY A 239 -5.44 18.99 -2.17
C GLY A 239 -4.52 19.04 -3.40
N ILE A 240 -3.26 18.67 -3.23
CA ILE A 240 -2.26 18.54 -4.30
C ILE A 240 -2.38 17.19 -5.01
N LEU A 241 -2.68 16.11 -4.28
CA LEU A 241 -2.90 14.77 -4.84
C LEU A 241 -4.34 14.63 -5.36
N VAL A 242 -4.65 15.37 -6.42
CA VAL A 242 -5.94 15.32 -7.13
C VAL A 242 -5.71 15.19 -8.64
N PRO A 243 -6.64 14.62 -9.41
CA PRO A 243 -6.48 14.43 -10.86
C PRO A 243 -6.13 15.72 -11.61
N ALA A 244 -6.75 16.84 -11.21
CA ALA A 244 -6.50 18.16 -11.82
C ALA A 244 -5.04 18.65 -11.69
N SER A 245 -4.31 18.20 -10.67
CA SER A 245 -2.90 18.55 -10.43
C SER A 245 -1.93 17.49 -10.97
N LEU A 246 -2.45 16.36 -11.48
CA LEU A 246 -1.69 15.20 -11.92
C LEU A 246 -2.13 14.78 -13.34
N PRO A 247 -2.01 15.66 -14.35
CA PRO A 247 -2.43 15.32 -15.71
C PRO A 247 -1.66 14.11 -16.23
N GLY A 248 -2.37 13.17 -16.86
CA GLY A 248 -1.80 11.93 -17.40
C GLY A 248 -1.63 10.80 -16.40
N TYR A 249 -1.90 11.03 -15.10
CA TYR A 249 -2.03 9.95 -14.12
C TYR A 249 -3.45 9.39 -14.20
N PRO A 250 -3.62 8.07 -14.28
CA PRO A 250 -4.95 7.50 -14.22
C PRO A 250 -5.55 7.61 -12.80
N ASP A 251 -6.88 7.64 -12.71
CA ASP A 251 -7.61 7.97 -11.48
C ASP A 251 -7.28 7.02 -10.33
N SER A 252 -7.15 5.72 -10.63
CA SER A 252 -6.79 4.70 -9.63
C SER A 252 -5.38 4.95 -9.08
N SER A 253 -4.41 5.33 -9.91
CA SER A 253 -3.07 5.72 -9.48
C SER A 253 -3.10 6.94 -8.56
N VAL A 254 -3.95 7.92 -8.82
CA VAL A 254 -4.15 9.07 -7.92
C VAL A 254 -4.72 8.60 -6.57
N ALA A 255 -5.74 7.75 -6.56
CA ALA A 255 -6.32 7.18 -5.34
C ALA A 255 -5.30 6.35 -4.54
N ILE A 256 -4.47 5.56 -5.22
CA ILE A 256 -3.37 4.77 -4.64
C ILE A 256 -2.33 5.67 -3.99
N MET A 257 -1.96 6.77 -4.63
CA MET A 257 -1.04 7.76 -4.04
C MET A 257 -1.65 8.44 -2.81
N ARG A 258 -2.94 8.83 -2.87
CA ARG A 258 -3.65 9.42 -1.73
C ARG A 258 -3.72 8.45 -0.55
N ALA A 259 -4.08 7.19 -0.81
CA ALA A 259 -4.13 6.14 0.20
C ALA A 259 -2.73 5.83 0.77
N GLY A 260 -1.69 5.79 -0.07
CA GLY A 260 -0.30 5.63 0.35
C GLY A 260 0.17 6.76 1.28
N TYR A 261 -0.16 8.02 0.93
CA TYR A 261 0.10 9.18 1.78
C TYR A 261 -0.58 9.05 3.15
N LEU A 262 -1.88 8.70 3.16
CA LEU A 262 -2.66 8.53 4.39
C LEU A 262 -2.14 7.37 5.26
N LEU A 263 -1.79 6.23 4.65
CA LEU A 263 -1.20 5.07 5.31
C LEU A 263 0.12 5.43 6.00
N ARG A 264 1.01 6.12 5.28
CA ARG A 264 2.32 6.54 5.80
C ARG A 264 2.17 7.44 7.04
N ASP A 265 1.20 8.33 7.02
CA ASP A 265 0.99 9.31 8.09
C ASP A 265 0.10 8.75 9.24
N GLY A 266 -0.33 7.48 9.16
CA GLY A 266 -1.12 6.79 10.19
C GLY A 266 -2.63 7.09 10.17
N LEU A 267 -3.13 7.66 9.07
CA LEU A 267 -4.55 7.94 8.86
C LEU A 267 -5.25 6.75 8.19
N HIS A 268 -5.30 5.62 8.88
CA HIS A 268 -5.81 4.36 8.35
C HIS A 268 -7.32 4.39 8.06
N ALA A 269 -8.11 5.12 8.86
CA ALA A 269 -9.55 5.27 8.59
C ALA A 269 -9.81 6.06 7.30
N GLU A 270 -9.10 7.16 7.09
CA GLU A 270 -9.14 7.94 5.84
C GLU A 270 -8.66 7.10 4.66
N ALA A 271 -7.53 6.38 4.80
CA ALA A 271 -6.99 5.52 3.75
C ALA A 271 -8.02 4.44 3.35
N ARG A 272 -8.66 3.79 4.34
CA ARG A 272 -9.73 2.82 4.10
C ARG A 272 -10.88 3.42 3.30
N ARG A 273 -11.37 4.61 3.69
CA ARG A 273 -12.46 5.28 2.97
C ARG A 273 -12.08 5.65 1.54
N GLU A 274 -10.86 6.16 1.33
CA GLU A 274 -10.33 6.49 0.01
C GLU A 274 -10.27 5.23 -0.89
N LEU A 275 -9.75 4.13 -0.36
CA LEU A 275 -9.63 2.86 -1.09
C LEU A 275 -10.99 2.22 -1.40
N LEU A 276 -11.92 2.20 -0.44
CA LEU A 276 -13.28 1.69 -0.68
C LEU A 276 -14.02 2.53 -1.74
N ALA A 277 -13.85 3.86 -1.72
CA ALA A 277 -14.45 4.73 -2.73
C ALA A 277 -13.82 4.51 -4.12
N ALA A 278 -12.51 4.23 -4.19
CA ALA A 278 -11.82 3.91 -5.42
C ALA A 278 -12.24 2.53 -5.96
N GLN A 279 -12.31 1.50 -5.12
CA GLN A 279 -12.77 0.16 -5.49
C GLN A 279 -14.22 0.17 -6.00
N ALA A 280 -15.09 1.02 -5.43
CA ALA A 280 -16.45 1.17 -5.94
C ALA A 280 -16.50 1.69 -7.39
N LYS A 281 -15.44 2.36 -7.86
CA LYS A 281 -15.31 2.86 -9.24
C LYS A 281 -14.50 1.92 -10.13
N ASP A 282 -13.48 1.29 -9.58
CA ASP A 282 -12.55 0.40 -10.28
C ASP A 282 -12.30 -0.89 -9.48
N PRO A 283 -13.30 -1.80 -9.42
CA PRO A 283 -13.24 -2.98 -8.56
C PRO A 283 -12.24 -4.04 -9.05
N ASP A 284 -11.73 -3.92 -10.27
CA ASP A 284 -10.78 -4.87 -10.85
C ASP A 284 -9.32 -4.41 -10.77
N GLU A 285 -9.03 -3.28 -10.09
CA GLU A 285 -7.65 -2.82 -9.91
C GLU A 285 -6.99 -3.51 -8.70
N PRO A 286 -6.05 -4.44 -8.91
CA PRO A 286 -5.46 -5.25 -7.84
C PRO A 286 -4.69 -4.42 -6.81
N THR A 287 -4.16 -3.25 -7.19
CA THR A 287 -3.40 -2.40 -6.27
C THR A 287 -4.27 -1.77 -5.19
N LEU A 288 -5.55 -1.50 -5.49
CA LEU A 288 -6.50 -1.01 -4.50
C LEU A 288 -6.79 -2.07 -3.42
N HIS A 289 -6.96 -3.33 -3.84
CA HIS A 289 -7.11 -4.46 -2.94
C HIS A 289 -5.85 -4.68 -2.09
N LEU A 290 -4.66 -4.66 -2.70
CA LEU A 290 -3.42 -4.82 -1.93
C LEU A 290 -3.28 -3.73 -0.86
N LEU A 291 -3.56 -2.46 -1.17
CA LEU A 291 -3.48 -1.39 -0.18
C LEU A 291 -4.58 -1.48 0.88
N LEU A 292 -5.79 -1.92 0.53
CA LEU A 292 -6.85 -2.12 1.51
C LEU A 292 -6.51 -3.28 2.45
N GLY A 293 -5.91 -4.34 1.92
CA GLY A 293 -5.33 -5.42 2.69
C GLY A 293 -4.25 -4.92 3.67
N GLN A 294 -3.37 -4.02 3.21
CA GLN A 294 -2.35 -3.39 4.07
C GLN A 294 -2.97 -2.54 5.18
N VAL A 295 -4.05 -1.79 4.90
CA VAL A 295 -4.79 -1.06 5.93
C VAL A 295 -5.33 -2.03 6.98
N TYR A 296 -5.98 -3.11 6.55
CA TYR A 296 -6.52 -4.12 7.46
C TYR A 296 -5.44 -4.84 8.26
N GLU A 297 -4.30 -5.20 7.65
CA GLU A 297 -3.18 -5.83 8.35
C GLU A 297 -2.60 -4.89 9.41
N THR A 298 -2.39 -3.62 9.06
CA THR A 298 -1.84 -2.60 9.97
C THR A 298 -2.77 -2.31 11.16
N THR A 299 -4.07 -2.45 10.96
CA THR A 299 -5.10 -2.26 11.99
C THR A 299 -5.49 -3.57 12.70
N GLY A 300 -4.78 -4.68 12.46
CA GLY A 300 -5.02 -5.97 13.13
C GLY A 300 -6.27 -6.73 12.66
N LEU A 301 -6.84 -6.35 11.51
CA LEU A 301 -8.00 -6.99 10.87
C LEU A 301 -7.55 -8.09 9.89
N THR A 302 -6.78 -9.07 10.37
CA THR A 302 -6.09 -10.08 9.56
C THR A 302 -7.00 -10.85 8.60
N ASP A 303 -8.20 -11.22 9.02
CA ASP A 303 -9.15 -11.96 8.18
C ASP A 303 -9.65 -11.13 6.98
N LEU A 304 -9.82 -9.82 7.16
CA LEU A 304 -10.17 -8.91 6.07
C LEU A 304 -8.95 -8.66 5.19
N ALA A 305 -7.78 -8.47 5.80
CA ALA A 305 -6.52 -8.30 5.07
C ALA A 305 -6.26 -9.46 4.10
N GLN A 306 -6.42 -10.70 4.58
CA GLN A 306 -6.20 -11.90 3.79
C GLN A 306 -7.15 -11.99 2.59
N ARG A 307 -8.41 -11.57 2.74
CA ARG A 307 -9.38 -11.56 1.63
C ARG A 307 -8.93 -10.59 0.54
N GLU A 308 -8.60 -9.37 0.93
CA GLU A 308 -8.11 -8.35 -0.01
C GLU A 308 -6.81 -8.77 -0.70
N TYR A 309 -5.89 -9.42 0.01
CA TYR A 309 -4.65 -9.94 -0.60
C TYR A 309 -4.92 -11.07 -1.60
N VAL A 310 -5.89 -11.95 -1.32
CA VAL A 310 -6.33 -12.98 -2.28
C VAL A 310 -6.96 -12.32 -3.51
N ASP A 311 -7.84 -11.34 -3.33
CA ASP A 311 -8.47 -10.62 -4.43
C ASP A 311 -7.41 -9.91 -5.30
N ALA A 312 -6.43 -9.22 -4.68
CA ALA A 312 -5.32 -8.57 -5.40
C ALA A 312 -4.48 -9.57 -6.22
N ARG A 313 -4.19 -10.74 -5.65
CA ARG A 313 -3.46 -11.82 -6.35
C ARG A 313 -4.27 -12.33 -7.54
N ASP A 314 -5.53 -12.64 -7.30
CA ASP A 314 -6.39 -13.24 -8.32
C ASP A 314 -6.62 -12.27 -9.47
N LEU A 315 -6.81 -10.97 -9.16
CA LEU A 315 -6.92 -9.88 -10.13
C LEU A 315 -5.65 -9.67 -10.96
N SER A 316 -4.47 -9.64 -10.33
CA SER A 316 -3.19 -9.48 -11.05
C SER A 316 -2.81 -10.69 -11.91
N ALA A 317 -3.32 -11.88 -11.57
CA ALA A 317 -3.08 -13.12 -12.30
C ALA A 317 -4.15 -13.45 -13.35
N ARG A 318 -5.23 -12.64 -13.51
CA ARG A 318 -6.26 -12.88 -14.52
C ARG A 318 -5.64 -12.93 -15.91
N ARG A 319 -6.01 -13.94 -16.69
CA ARG A 319 -5.62 -14.15 -18.08
C ARG A 319 -6.82 -14.01 -18.99
#